data_AF-A0A2W4J0K1-F1
#
_entry.id   AF-A0A2W4J0K1-F1
#
_cell.length_a   1.000
_cell.length_b   1.000
_cell.length_c   1.000
_cell.angle_alpha   90.00
_cell.angle_beta   90.00
_cell.angle_gamma   90.00
#
_symmetry.space_group_name_H-M   'P 1'
#
loop_
_entity.id
_entity.type
_entity.pdbx_description
1 polymer ?
#
loop_
_entity_poly.entity_id
_entity_poly.type
_entity_poly.pdbx_seq_one_letter_code
_entity_poly.pdbx_strand_id
1 'polypeptide(L)'
;MKTLINISADKIAIFGFGDPVFLERNGVDMQIGKVLVALDRKYGFSSCLVINGPGGFTNLRVGSLALNLLKTLKNNQFSLYSLSKIELYQKAYQYGILPRYGVIYIGQKSNVWLWDFDQQVLQATIKKDQIGALLEEYGQIFLDEVYDLGYFAFPDLQVQSRFVEQGILLTFADKELLLNWEELCTDEVSQLQPNYMMNPNLG
;
A
#
# COMPACT_ATOMS: atom_id res chain seq x y z
N MET A 1 12.04 -2.29 -16.75
CA MET A 1 11.14 -3.22 -16.05
C MET A 1 10.14 -2.46 -15.20
N LYS A 2 8.86 -2.88 -15.19
CA LYS A 2 7.80 -2.33 -14.32
C LYS A 2 7.93 -2.93 -12.92
N THR A 3 7.75 -2.12 -11.88
CA THR A 3 7.77 -2.56 -10.48
C THR A 3 6.60 -1.98 -9.69
N LEU A 4 6.23 -2.68 -8.62
CA LEU A 4 5.28 -2.20 -7.63
C LEU A 4 5.98 -2.12 -6.28
N ILE A 5 5.81 -1.01 -5.57
CA ILE A 5 6.35 -0.84 -4.22
C ILE A 5 5.26 -0.36 -3.27
N ASN A 6 4.95 -1.18 -2.26
CA ASN A 6 4.05 -0.79 -1.19
C ASN A 6 4.86 -0.23 -0.02
N ILE A 7 4.79 1.09 0.17
CA ILE A 7 5.44 1.79 1.30
C ILE A 7 4.45 2.11 2.43
N SER A 8 3.23 1.58 2.36
CA SER A 8 2.10 1.94 3.21
C SER A 8 1.68 0.85 4.18
N ALA A 9 2.20 -0.36 4.02
CA ALA A 9 2.01 -1.45 4.98
C ALA A 9 2.98 -1.33 6.17
N ASP A 10 2.91 -2.31 7.08
CA ASP A 10 3.82 -2.50 8.22
C ASP A 10 5.27 -2.76 7.79
N LYS A 11 5.47 -3.34 6.60
CA LYS A 11 6.76 -3.49 5.91
C LYS A 11 6.75 -2.73 4.58
N ILE A 12 7.92 -2.41 4.05
CA ILE A 12 8.03 -2.00 2.65
C ILE A 12 8.12 -3.27 1.81
N ALA A 13 7.18 -3.48 0.91
CA ALA A 13 7.17 -4.61 -0.01
C ALA A 13 7.51 -4.15 -1.43
N ILE A 14 8.48 -4.82 -2.05
CA ILE A 14 8.98 -4.51 -3.39
C ILE A 14 8.71 -5.73 -4.26
N PHE A 15 7.93 -5.52 -5.33
CA PHE A 15 7.53 -6.56 -6.27
C PHE A 15 8.06 -6.29 -7.68
N GLY A 16 8.05 -7.34 -8.50
CA GLY A 16 8.42 -7.28 -9.91
C GLY A 16 9.24 -8.47 -10.38
N PHE A 17 10.07 -9.05 -9.50
CA PHE A 17 11.20 -9.89 -9.90
C PHE A 17 11.14 -11.31 -9.31
N GLY A 18 9.96 -11.94 -9.37
CA GLY A 18 9.68 -13.22 -8.72
C GLY A 18 9.13 -12.99 -7.31
N ASP A 19 9.78 -13.57 -6.31
CA ASP A 19 9.37 -13.41 -4.91
C ASP A 19 9.52 -11.95 -4.44
N PRO A 20 8.53 -11.42 -3.69
CA PRO A 20 8.61 -10.07 -3.15
C PRO A 20 9.75 -9.93 -2.14
N VAL A 21 10.40 -8.77 -2.16
CA VAL A 21 11.37 -8.37 -1.13
C VAL A 21 10.66 -7.53 -0.08
N PHE A 22 10.74 -7.96 1.18
CA PHE A 22 10.20 -7.24 2.31
C PHE A 22 11.32 -6.58 3.11
N LEU A 23 11.14 -5.29 3.42
CA LEU A 23 12.01 -4.54 4.33
C LEU A 23 11.27 -4.24 5.62
N GLU A 24 11.83 -4.73 6.72
CA GLU A 24 11.33 -4.45 8.06
C GLU A 24 11.44 -2.96 8.38
N ARG A 25 10.49 -2.46 9.17
CA ARG A 25 10.49 -1.07 9.65
C ARG A 25 11.78 -0.71 10.39
N ASN A 26 12.31 -1.63 11.20
CA ASN A 26 13.51 -1.41 11.98
C ASN A 26 14.75 -1.42 11.07
N GLY A 27 15.42 -0.26 10.94
CA GLY A 27 16.60 -0.11 10.09
C GLY A 27 16.28 0.12 8.60
N VAL A 28 15.02 0.38 8.25
CA VAL A 28 14.59 0.61 6.86
C VAL A 28 15.35 1.76 6.18
N ASP A 29 15.68 2.79 6.95
CA ASP A 29 16.46 3.97 6.55
C ASP A 29 17.88 3.64 6.08
N MET A 30 18.50 2.61 6.65
CA MET A 30 19.84 2.16 6.26
C MET A 30 19.82 1.17 5.09
N GLN A 31 18.70 0.48 4.87
CA GLN A 31 18.62 -0.66 3.94
C GLN A 31 17.98 -0.31 2.60
N ILE A 32 16.90 0.47 2.60
CA ILE A 32 16.06 0.64 1.41
C ILE A 32 16.84 1.18 0.20
N GLY A 33 17.70 2.19 0.40
CA GLY A 33 18.51 2.74 -0.69
C GLY A 33 19.45 1.70 -1.31
N LYS A 34 20.10 0.88 -0.48
CA LYS A 34 21.01 -0.18 -0.94
C LYS A 34 20.25 -1.23 -1.73
N VAL A 35 19.09 -1.65 -1.22
CA VAL A 35 18.24 -2.66 -1.85
C VAL A 35 17.68 -2.15 -3.18
N LEU A 36 17.15 -0.92 -3.24
CA LEU A 36 16.64 -0.34 -4.48
C LEU A 36 17.72 -0.22 -5.55
N VAL A 37 18.93 0.25 -5.21
CA VAL A 37 20.04 0.34 -6.16
C VAL A 37 20.49 -1.04 -6.63
N ALA A 38 20.56 -2.03 -5.74
CA ALA A 38 20.95 -3.39 -6.12
C ALA A 38 19.91 -4.04 -7.07
N LEU A 39 18.63 -3.88 -6.77
CA LEU A 39 17.54 -4.39 -7.61
C LEU A 39 17.50 -3.67 -8.97
N ASP A 40 17.63 -2.34 -8.99
CA ASP A 40 17.68 -1.57 -10.23
C ASP A 40 18.87 -1.98 -11.11
N ARG A 41 20.06 -2.18 -10.53
CA ARG A 41 21.23 -2.67 -11.28
C ARG A 41 21.01 -4.05 -11.89
N LYS A 42 20.27 -4.92 -11.19
CA LYS A 42 20.01 -6.30 -11.63
C LYS A 42 18.92 -6.37 -12.70
N TYR A 43 17.85 -5.60 -12.54
CA TYR A 43 16.62 -5.76 -13.31
C TYR A 43 16.26 -4.56 -14.21
N GLY A 44 16.91 -3.41 -14.02
CA GLY A 44 16.72 -2.21 -14.81
C GLY A 44 15.31 -1.64 -14.69
N PHE A 45 15.02 -0.91 -13.61
CA PHE A 45 13.71 -0.29 -13.42
C PHE A 45 13.48 0.77 -14.49
N SER A 46 12.30 0.71 -15.12
CA SER A 46 11.83 1.70 -16.10
C SER A 46 10.66 2.50 -15.55
N SER A 47 9.82 1.87 -14.74
CA SER A 47 8.66 2.50 -14.11
C SER A 47 8.30 1.81 -12.82
N CYS A 48 7.79 2.57 -11.85
CA CYS A 48 7.37 2.06 -10.56
C CYS A 48 6.03 2.67 -10.15
N LEU A 49 5.06 1.81 -9.82
CA LEU A 49 3.84 2.19 -9.12
C LEU A 49 4.10 2.09 -7.62
N VAL A 50 3.76 3.15 -6.89
CA VAL A 50 3.99 3.25 -5.45
C VAL A 50 2.66 3.33 -4.73
N ILE A 51 2.38 2.33 -3.88
CA ILE A 51 1.26 2.40 -2.96
C ILE A 51 1.70 3.24 -1.77
N ASN A 52 1.21 4.48 -1.72
CA ASN A 52 1.68 5.58 -0.88
C ASN A 52 0.52 6.21 -0.11
N GLY A 53 0.35 5.79 1.14
CA GLY A 53 -0.63 6.27 2.09
C GLY A 53 -1.95 5.51 2.13
N PRO A 54 -2.65 5.51 3.29
CA PRO A 54 -2.14 5.86 4.61
C PRO A 54 -1.25 4.72 5.17
N GLY A 55 -0.37 5.00 6.13
CA GLY A 55 0.56 3.98 6.63
C GLY A 55 1.59 4.50 7.64
N GLY A 56 2.63 3.69 7.90
CA GLY A 56 3.72 4.04 8.82
C GLY A 56 4.49 5.28 8.38
N PHE A 57 4.53 6.32 9.22
CA PHE A 57 5.26 7.57 8.95
C PHE A 57 6.70 7.34 8.49
N THR A 58 7.42 6.42 9.13
CA THR A 58 8.80 6.07 8.76
C THR A 58 8.88 5.48 7.35
N ASN A 59 8.05 4.49 7.04
CA ASN A 59 8.04 3.83 5.74
C ASN A 59 7.66 4.79 4.62
N LEU A 60 6.62 5.61 4.82
CA LEU A 60 6.18 6.60 3.84
C LEU A 60 7.29 7.63 3.54
N ARG A 61 7.92 8.19 4.58
CA ARG A 61 8.99 9.20 4.44
C ARG A 61 10.22 8.64 3.75
N VAL A 62 10.78 7.56 4.31
CA VAL A 62 12.02 6.99 3.82
C VAL A 62 11.82 6.35 2.44
N GLY A 63 10.68 5.68 2.24
CA GLY A 63 10.26 5.10 0.96
C GLY A 63 10.20 6.14 -0.15
N SER A 64 9.48 7.24 0.09
CA SER A 64 9.36 8.33 -0.87
C SER A 64 10.72 8.97 -1.18
N LEU A 65 11.53 9.24 -0.14
CA LEU A 65 12.87 9.82 -0.32
C LEU A 65 13.78 8.92 -1.16
N ALA A 66 13.85 7.63 -0.85
CA ALA A 66 14.75 6.71 -1.54
C ALA A 66 14.37 6.54 -3.02
N LEU A 67 13.07 6.50 -3.34
CA LEU A 67 12.58 6.40 -4.71
C LEU A 67 12.81 7.68 -5.51
N ASN A 68 12.62 8.85 -4.87
CA ASN A 68 12.96 10.13 -5.48
C ASN A 68 14.45 10.22 -5.82
N LEU A 69 15.33 9.79 -4.89
CA LEU A 69 16.77 9.75 -5.13
C LEU A 69 17.12 8.78 -6.28
N LEU A 70 16.49 7.61 -6.36
CA LEU A 70 16.68 6.68 -7.48
C LEU A 70 16.28 7.33 -8.81
N LYS A 71 15.15 8.04 -8.86
CA LYS A 71 14.72 8.79 -10.06
C LYS A 71 15.74 9.84 -10.47
N THR A 72 16.28 10.61 -9.52
CA THR A 72 17.34 11.58 -9.76
C THR A 72 18.60 10.90 -10.31
N LEU A 73 19.04 9.80 -9.69
CA LEU A 73 20.23 9.05 -10.13
C LEU A 73 20.10 8.49 -11.56
N LYS A 74 18.87 8.18 -11.97
CA LYS A 74 18.56 7.67 -13.32
C LYS A 74 18.28 8.77 -14.34
N ASN A 75 18.51 10.05 -14.02
CA ASN A 75 18.33 11.19 -14.93
C ASN A 75 17.00 11.14 -15.71
N ASN A 76 15.87 10.94 -15.01
CA ASN A 76 14.52 10.85 -15.58
C ASN A 76 14.26 9.64 -16.50
N GLN A 77 15.12 8.63 -16.54
CA GLN A 77 14.85 7.34 -17.22
C GLN A 77 13.97 6.39 -16.37
N PHE A 78 13.32 6.92 -15.34
CA PHE A 78 12.53 6.17 -14.37
C PHE A 78 11.26 6.93 -14.02
N SER A 79 10.12 6.42 -14.50
CA SER A 79 8.81 7.00 -14.22
C SER A 79 8.28 6.53 -12.86
N LEU A 80 7.71 7.45 -12.10
CA LEU A 80 7.09 7.17 -10.80
C LEU A 80 5.59 7.45 -10.91
N TYR A 81 4.79 6.54 -10.37
CA TYR A 81 3.35 6.69 -10.23
C TYR A 81 3.00 6.48 -8.76
N SER A 82 2.01 7.20 -8.24
CA SER A 82 1.62 7.15 -6.84
C SER A 82 0.12 6.92 -6.73
N LEU A 83 -0.28 6.00 -5.87
CA LEU A 83 -1.67 5.68 -5.57
C LEU A 83 -1.80 5.41 -4.08
N SER A 84 -2.84 5.93 -3.42
CA SER A 84 -3.14 5.55 -2.04
C SER A 84 -3.84 4.19 -1.97
N LYS A 85 -3.74 3.50 -0.84
CA LYS A 85 -4.51 2.27 -0.59
C LYS A 85 -6.01 2.53 -0.60
N ILE A 86 -6.45 3.72 -0.18
CA ILE A 86 -7.87 4.09 -0.25
C ILE A 86 -8.35 4.15 -1.70
N GLU A 87 -7.59 4.77 -2.60
CA GLU A 87 -7.94 4.79 -4.03
C GLU A 87 -7.90 3.39 -4.65
N LEU A 88 -6.91 2.57 -4.27
CA LEU A 88 -6.81 1.17 -4.72
C LEU A 88 -8.03 0.35 -4.29
N TYR A 89 -8.42 0.43 -3.02
CA TYR A 89 -9.57 -0.29 -2.49
C TYR A 89 -10.89 0.31 -2.96
N GLN A 90 -10.94 1.61 -3.26
CA GLN A 90 -12.12 2.22 -3.85
C GLN A 90 -12.44 1.63 -5.22
N LYS A 91 -11.42 1.42 -6.06
CA LYS A 91 -11.60 0.69 -7.32
C LYS A 91 -12.16 -0.70 -7.05
N ALA A 92 -11.56 -1.46 -6.13
CA ALA A 92 -12.01 -2.82 -5.83
C ALA A 92 -13.44 -2.89 -5.24
N TYR A 93 -13.87 -1.89 -4.47
CA TYR A 93 -15.26 -1.72 -4.03
C TYR A 93 -16.20 -1.45 -5.22
N GLN A 94 -15.83 -0.54 -6.13
CA GLN A 94 -16.63 -0.23 -7.33
C GLN A 94 -16.80 -1.44 -8.26
N TYR A 95 -15.82 -2.35 -8.31
CA TYR A 95 -15.92 -3.62 -9.02
C TYR A 95 -16.70 -4.72 -8.24
N GLY A 96 -17.21 -4.42 -7.04
CA GLY A 96 -18.03 -5.36 -6.25
C GLY A 96 -17.23 -6.50 -5.59
N ILE A 97 -15.92 -6.33 -5.46
CA ILE A 97 -15.00 -7.34 -4.90
C ILE A 97 -14.89 -7.14 -3.40
N LEU A 98 -14.70 -5.89 -2.96
CA LEU A 98 -14.63 -5.53 -1.54
C LEU A 98 -16.01 -5.10 -1.01
N PRO A 99 -16.32 -5.36 0.27
CA PRO A 99 -17.50 -4.81 0.93
C PRO A 99 -17.33 -3.30 1.20
N ARG A 100 -18.43 -2.65 1.59
CA ARG A 100 -18.49 -1.20 1.84
C ARG A 100 -17.50 -0.71 2.90
N TYR A 101 -17.30 -1.49 3.96
CA TYR A 101 -16.49 -1.07 5.10
C TYR A 101 -15.13 -1.76 5.09
N GLY A 102 -14.07 -0.97 5.24
CA GLY A 102 -12.70 -1.46 5.33
C GLY A 102 -11.98 -0.95 6.56
N VAL A 103 -11.21 -1.84 7.20
CA VAL A 103 -10.34 -1.51 8.33
C VAL A 103 -8.91 -1.32 7.84
N ILE A 104 -8.43 -0.08 7.87
CA ILE A 104 -7.21 0.36 7.19
C ILE A 104 -6.05 0.52 8.18
N TYR A 105 -4.90 -0.06 7.83
CA TYR A 105 -3.65 0.10 8.58
C TYR A 105 -3.08 1.51 8.37
N ILE A 106 -2.78 2.18 9.49
CA ILE A 106 -2.31 3.58 9.51
C ILE A 106 -0.95 3.74 10.18
N GLY A 107 -0.12 2.69 10.23
CA GLY A 107 1.22 2.82 10.81
C GLY A 107 1.31 2.65 12.33
N GLN A 108 0.18 2.36 13.00
CA GLN A 108 0.09 2.29 14.45
C GLN A 108 -0.04 0.84 14.93
N LYS A 109 0.38 0.58 16.18
CA LYS A 109 0.36 -0.78 16.75
C LYS A 109 -1.06 -1.30 17.00
N SER A 110 -1.92 -0.43 17.53
CA SER A 110 -3.25 -0.84 18.02
C SER A 110 -4.42 -0.10 17.39
N ASN A 111 -4.20 1.09 16.81
CA ASN A 111 -5.27 1.85 16.18
C ASN A 111 -5.24 1.67 14.66
N VAL A 112 -6.44 1.64 14.08
CA VAL A 112 -6.71 1.48 12.67
C VAL A 112 -7.86 2.40 12.28
N TRP A 113 -8.03 2.66 11.00
CA TRP A 113 -9.16 3.44 10.50
C TRP A 113 -10.29 2.54 10.07
N LEU A 114 -11.52 2.89 10.44
CA LEU A 114 -12.72 2.37 9.80
C LEU A 114 -13.11 3.34 8.69
N TRP A 115 -13.03 2.89 7.44
CA TRP A 115 -13.34 3.68 6.25
C TRP A 115 -14.64 3.19 5.61
N ASP A 116 -15.48 4.11 5.19
CA ASP A 116 -16.70 3.85 4.41
C ASP A 116 -16.42 4.16 2.93
N PHE A 117 -16.31 3.11 2.11
CA PHE A 117 -16.02 3.22 0.68
C PHE A 117 -17.24 3.62 -0.16
N ASP A 118 -18.45 3.56 0.39
CA ASP A 118 -19.63 4.11 -0.27
C ASP A 118 -19.64 5.65 -0.17
N GLN A 119 -19.42 6.15 1.05
CA GLN A 119 -19.47 7.57 1.36
C GLN A 119 -18.14 8.31 1.18
N GLN A 120 -17.04 7.59 0.95
CA GLN A 120 -15.68 8.14 0.83
C GLN A 120 -15.21 8.91 2.06
N VAL A 121 -15.51 8.40 3.26
CA VAL A 121 -15.17 9.07 4.51
C VAL A 121 -14.55 8.14 5.54
N LEU A 122 -13.65 8.71 6.35
CA LEU A 122 -13.21 8.12 7.60
C LEU A 122 -14.38 8.15 8.60
N GLN A 123 -14.91 6.99 8.95
CA GLN A 123 -15.97 6.87 9.95
C GLN A 123 -15.41 7.05 11.37
N ALA A 124 -14.32 6.34 11.68
CA ALA A 124 -13.70 6.40 13.00
C ALA A 124 -12.24 5.94 12.98
N THR A 125 -11.47 6.39 13.98
CA THR A 125 -10.26 5.68 14.41
C THR A 125 -10.63 4.73 15.54
N ILE A 126 -10.40 3.44 15.34
CA ILE A 126 -10.80 2.36 16.25
C ILE A 126 -9.57 1.60 16.73
N LYS A 127 -9.73 0.78 17.77
CA LYS A 127 -8.73 -0.21 18.15
C LYS A 127 -8.96 -1.54 17.43
N LYS A 128 -7.88 -2.29 17.16
CA LYS A 128 -7.94 -3.59 16.47
C LYS A 128 -8.76 -4.65 17.21
N ASP A 129 -8.82 -4.59 18.53
CA ASP A 129 -9.63 -5.50 19.35
C ASP A 129 -11.14 -5.26 19.18
N GLN A 130 -11.55 -4.12 18.61
CA GLN A 130 -12.95 -3.81 18.31
C GLN A 130 -13.44 -4.41 16.98
N ILE A 131 -12.55 -4.97 16.15
CA ILE A 131 -12.89 -5.51 14.83
C ILE A 131 -13.99 -6.59 14.91
N GLY A 132 -13.97 -7.44 15.95
CA GLY A 132 -15.00 -8.46 16.14
C GLY A 132 -16.40 -7.88 16.33
N ALA A 133 -16.54 -6.80 17.10
CA ALA A 133 -17.84 -6.13 17.30
C ALA A 133 -18.33 -5.46 15.99
N LEU A 134 -17.42 -4.92 15.19
CA LEU A 134 -17.76 -4.32 13.90
C LEU A 134 -18.23 -5.36 12.87
N LEU A 135 -17.68 -6.58 12.93
CA LEU A 135 -18.18 -7.68 12.10
C LEU A 135 -19.64 -8.03 12.43
N GLU A 136 -20.01 -8.03 13.70
CA GLU A 136 -21.39 -8.25 14.14
C GLU A 136 -22.32 -7.11 13.70
N GLU A 137 -21.86 -5.86 13.78
CA GLU A 137 -22.62 -4.67 13.43
C GLU A 137 -22.85 -4.52 11.92
N TYR A 138 -21.79 -4.64 11.12
CA TYR A 138 -21.83 -4.37 9.68
C TYR A 138 -22.05 -5.63 8.82
N GLY A 139 -21.91 -6.82 9.40
CA GLY A 139 -22.03 -8.11 8.74
C GLY A 139 -20.85 -8.47 7.82
N GLN A 140 -20.33 -7.50 7.06
CA GLN A 140 -19.16 -7.67 6.19
C GLN A 140 -18.22 -6.47 6.29
N ILE A 141 -16.94 -6.77 6.51
CA ILE A 141 -15.83 -5.83 6.42
C ILE A 141 -14.65 -6.51 5.72
N PHE A 142 -13.72 -5.73 5.20
CA PHE A 142 -12.38 -6.21 4.83
C PHE A 142 -11.31 -5.57 5.70
N LEU A 143 -10.16 -6.22 5.80
CA LEU A 143 -8.96 -5.71 6.46
C LEU A 143 -7.90 -5.39 5.41
N ASP A 144 -7.21 -4.28 5.62
CA ASP A 144 -6.08 -3.86 4.80
C ASP A 144 -4.92 -4.85 4.83
N GLU A 145 -4.16 -4.90 3.75
CA GLU A 145 -2.98 -5.74 3.63
C GLU A 145 -1.86 -5.30 4.59
N VAL A 146 -1.39 -6.26 5.39
CA VAL A 146 -0.26 -6.18 6.30
C VAL A 146 0.53 -7.49 6.24
N TYR A 147 1.85 -7.39 6.20
CA TYR A 147 2.73 -8.55 6.01
C TYR A 147 3.11 -9.23 7.34
N ASP A 148 2.87 -8.58 8.47
CA ASP A 148 2.84 -9.21 9.79
C ASP A 148 1.53 -9.98 9.98
N LEU A 149 1.59 -11.31 9.82
CA LEU A 149 0.47 -12.23 9.98
C LEU A 149 -0.19 -12.16 11.36
N GLY A 150 0.52 -11.68 12.39
CA GLY A 150 -0.02 -11.51 13.74
C GLY A 150 -0.69 -10.16 13.98
N TYR A 151 -0.71 -9.26 12.99
CA TYR A 151 -1.21 -7.91 13.21
C TYR A 151 -2.73 -7.86 13.38
N PHE A 152 -3.47 -8.57 12.53
CA PHE A 152 -4.92 -8.74 12.65
C PHE A 152 -5.27 -10.14 13.15
N ALA A 153 -6.29 -10.23 14.02
CA ALA A 153 -6.77 -11.51 14.53
C ALA A 153 -7.63 -12.32 13.53
N PHE A 154 -7.98 -11.71 12.39
CA PHE A 154 -8.88 -12.28 11.38
C PHE A 154 -8.20 -12.28 9.99
N PRO A 155 -7.17 -13.12 9.77
CA PRO A 155 -6.36 -13.09 8.55
C PRO A 155 -7.16 -13.36 7.26
N ASP A 156 -8.25 -14.14 7.34
CA ASP A 156 -9.09 -14.48 6.19
C ASP A 156 -9.89 -13.28 5.65
N LEU A 157 -10.01 -12.21 6.44
CA LEU A 157 -10.65 -10.96 6.02
C LEU A 157 -9.66 -9.98 5.39
N GLN A 158 -8.38 -10.36 5.27
CA GLN A 158 -7.37 -9.47 4.74
C GLN A 158 -7.36 -9.49 3.21
N VAL A 159 -7.30 -8.30 2.60
CA VAL A 159 -7.04 -8.19 1.17
C VAL A 159 -5.62 -8.66 0.90
N GLN A 160 -5.45 -9.50 -0.11
CA GLN A 160 -4.14 -9.92 -0.58
C GLN A 160 -3.85 -9.28 -1.93
N SER A 161 -2.68 -8.66 -2.07
CA SER A 161 -2.22 -8.07 -3.32
C SER A 161 -1.00 -8.81 -3.85
N ARG A 162 -1.02 -9.12 -5.14
CA ARG A 162 0.17 -9.59 -5.86
C ARG A 162 0.40 -8.74 -7.10
N PHE A 163 1.66 -8.41 -7.34
CA PHE A 163 2.05 -7.82 -8.61
C PHE A 163 2.19 -8.91 -9.66
N VAL A 164 1.50 -8.74 -10.77
CA VAL A 164 1.63 -9.57 -11.98
C VAL A 164 2.03 -8.66 -13.14
N GLU A 165 2.50 -9.23 -14.26
CA GLU A 165 3.02 -8.45 -15.39
C GLU A 165 2.01 -7.40 -15.91
N GLN A 166 0.72 -7.74 -15.85
CA GLN A 166 -0.38 -6.90 -16.32
C GLN A 166 -0.76 -5.78 -15.32
N GLY A 167 -0.41 -5.89 -14.04
CA GLY A 167 -0.85 -4.95 -13.01
C GLY A 167 -0.88 -5.53 -11.60
N ILE A 168 -1.90 -5.18 -10.82
CA ILE A 168 -2.09 -5.68 -9.45
C ILE A 168 -3.28 -6.63 -9.45
N LEU A 169 -3.08 -7.87 -9.01
CA LEU A 169 -4.20 -8.75 -8.67
C LEU A 169 -4.52 -8.61 -7.19
N LEU A 170 -5.75 -8.19 -6.90
CA LEU A 170 -6.33 -8.17 -5.57
C LEU A 170 -7.20 -9.40 -5.36
N THR A 171 -7.06 -10.03 -4.20
CA THR A 171 -7.86 -11.20 -3.81
C THR A 171 -8.55 -10.94 -2.48
N PHE A 172 -9.85 -11.24 -2.40
CA PHE A 172 -10.64 -11.14 -1.18
C PHE A 172 -11.84 -12.10 -1.25
N ALA A 173 -12.06 -12.91 -0.22
CA ALA A 173 -13.19 -13.84 -0.11
C ALA A 173 -13.47 -14.65 -1.41
N ASP A 174 -12.44 -15.34 -1.92
CA ASP A 174 -12.44 -16.14 -3.16
C ASP A 174 -12.69 -15.37 -4.47
N LYS A 175 -12.79 -14.04 -4.41
CA LYS A 175 -12.88 -13.18 -5.59
C LYS A 175 -11.50 -12.64 -5.92
N GLU A 176 -11.22 -12.55 -7.22
CA GLU A 176 -10.02 -11.94 -7.76
C GLU A 176 -10.38 -10.74 -8.65
N LEU A 177 -9.58 -9.68 -8.58
CA LEU A 177 -9.68 -8.50 -9.44
C LEU A 177 -8.30 -8.12 -9.96
N LEU A 178 -8.15 -8.12 -11.28
CA LEU A 178 -6.96 -7.58 -11.93
C LEU A 178 -7.18 -6.10 -12.25
N LEU A 179 -6.46 -5.24 -11.54
CA LEU A 179 -6.35 -3.83 -11.88
C LEU A 179 -5.13 -3.64 -12.78
N ASN A 180 -5.39 -3.23 -14.03
CA ASN A 180 -4.35 -3.14 -15.04
C ASN A 180 -3.39 -1.98 -14.79
N TRP A 181 -2.13 -2.16 -15.17
CA TRP A 181 -1.09 -1.15 -15.04
C TRP A 181 -1.49 0.20 -15.63
N GLU A 182 -2.10 0.20 -16.81
CA GLU A 182 -2.52 1.42 -17.51
C GLU A 182 -3.64 2.17 -16.78
N GLU A 183 -4.48 1.45 -16.04
CA GLU A 183 -5.54 2.05 -15.21
C GLU A 183 -4.97 2.65 -13.91
N LEU A 184 -3.89 2.07 -13.39
CA LEU A 184 -3.26 2.48 -12.13
C LEU A 184 -2.17 3.55 -12.31
N CYS A 185 -1.59 3.65 -13.50
CA CYS A 185 -0.47 4.53 -13.82
C CYS A 185 -0.88 5.63 -14.80
N THR A 186 -1.91 6.40 -14.46
CA THR A 186 -2.44 7.47 -15.33
C THR A 186 -1.49 8.66 -15.43
N ASP A 187 -1.03 9.15 -14.27
CA ASP A 187 -0.28 10.40 -14.16
C ASP A 187 1.09 10.16 -13.52
N GLU A 188 2.15 10.43 -14.27
CA GLU A 188 3.51 10.36 -13.74
C GLU A 188 3.73 11.49 -12.72
N VAL A 189 4.22 11.14 -11.54
CA VAL A 189 4.62 12.13 -10.55
C VAL A 189 6.07 12.57 -10.77
N SER A 190 6.29 13.88 -10.72
CA SER A 190 7.64 14.46 -10.75
C SER A 190 8.44 14.05 -9.51
N GLN A 191 7.77 14.02 -8.35
CA GLN A 191 8.32 13.64 -7.06
C GLN A 191 7.24 12.99 -6.19
N LEU A 192 7.60 11.91 -5.49
CA LEU A 192 6.76 11.31 -4.47
C LEU A 192 6.75 12.17 -3.20
N GLN A 193 5.56 12.52 -2.75
CA GLN A 193 5.33 13.12 -1.44
C GLN A 193 4.65 12.09 -0.53
N PRO A 194 5.14 11.87 0.70
CA PRO A 194 4.49 10.95 1.63
C PRO A 194 3.02 11.32 1.84
N ASN A 195 2.10 10.42 1.52
CA ASN A 195 0.69 10.65 1.71
C ASN A 195 0.26 10.14 3.10
N TYR A 196 0.17 11.05 4.07
CA TYR A 196 -0.27 10.67 5.42
C TYR A 196 -1.79 10.53 5.54
N MET A 197 -2.55 11.06 4.57
CA MET A 197 -4.01 11.25 4.63
C MET A 197 -4.52 11.89 5.94
N MET A 198 -3.62 12.55 6.67
CA MET A 198 -3.87 13.33 7.86
C MET A 198 -3.22 14.68 7.63
N ASN A 199 -3.91 15.76 8.00
CA ASN A 199 -3.21 17.00 8.25
C ASN A 199 -2.28 16.74 9.45
N PRO A 200 -0.96 16.93 9.33
CA PRO A 200 -0.11 16.85 10.49
C PRO A 200 -0.63 17.88 11.50
N ASN A 201 -0.99 17.42 12.70
CA ASN A 201 -1.17 18.31 13.85
C ASN A 201 0.23 18.85 14.20
N LEU A 202 0.67 19.86 13.45
CA LEU A 202 1.77 20.72 13.85
C LEU A 202 1.22 21.57 15.00
N GLY A 203 1.30 21.03 16.21
CA GLY A 203 1.24 21.79 17.45
C GLY A 203 2.59 22.40 17.77
#